data_AF-A0AAW5L4D3-F1
#
_entry.id   AF-A0AAW5L4D3-F1
#
_cell.length_a   1.000
_cell.length_b   1.000
_cell.length_c   1.000
_cell.angle_alpha   90.00
_cell.angle_beta   90.00
_cell.angle_gamma   90.00
#
_symmetry.space_group_name_H-M   'P 1'
#
loop_
_entity.id
_entity.type
_entity.pdbx_description
1 polymer ?
#
loop_
_entity_poly.entity_id
_entity_poly.type
_entity_poly.pdbx_seq_one_letter_code
_entity_poly.pdbx_strand_id
1 'polypeptide(L)'
;MKVSELLEYATAHGLVGIVALIELLVLDKQVVKFTDDVAKLEYYYQDRFRVVMKEHVAAYMGKKNRRVMTDEEWNSWMERVDDRYLE
;
A
#
# COMPACT_ATOMS: atom_id res chain seq x y z
N MET A 1 2.53 -13.43 -4.77
CA MET A 1 2.02 -13.34 -3.37
C MET A 1 0.65 -12.69 -3.42
N LYS A 2 -0.33 -13.09 -2.63
CA LYS A 2 -1.67 -12.48 -2.64
C LYS A 2 -1.73 -11.20 -1.81
N VAL A 3 -2.63 -10.29 -2.19
CA VAL A 3 -2.87 -9.05 -1.44
C VAL A 3 -3.29 -9.31 0.02
N SER A 4 -4.04 -10.39 0.29
CA SER A 4 -4.36 -10.82 1.66
C SER A 4 -3.11 -11.20 2.47
N GLU A 5 -2.18 -11.92 1.87
CA GLU A 5 -0.95 -12.36 2.53
C GLU A 5 -0.05 -11.16 2.85
N LEU A 6 0.01 -10.19 1.94
CA LEU A 6 0.72 -8.93 2.19
C LEU A 6 0.04 -8.10 3.31
N LEU A 7 -1.29 -8.08 3.37
CA LEU A 7 -2.02 -7.39 4.43
C LEU A 7 -1.75 -8.01 5.80
N GLU A 8 -1.77 -9.34 5.91
CA GLU A 8 -1.44 -10.07 7.13
C GLU A 8 -0.01 -9.77 7.58
N TYR A 9 0.95 -9.86 6.65
CA TYR A 9 2.34 -9.52 6.91
C TYR A 9 2.50 -8.07 7.40
N ALA A 10 1.91 -7.12 6.68
CA ALA A 10 1.99 -5.70 7.01
C ALA A 10 1.36 -5.39 8.38
N THR A 11 0.25 -6.03 8.70
CA THR A 11 -0.42 -5.89 10.00
C THR A 11 0.46 -6.45 11.11
N ALA A 12 1.02 -7.65 10.94
CA ALA A 12 1.89 -8.28 11.92
C ALA A 12 3.18 -7.49 12.21
N HIS A 13 3.69 -6.77 11.21
CA HIS A 13 4.93 -5.99 11.32
C HIS A 13 4.69 -4.48 11.56
N GLY A 14 3.45 -4.07 11.83
CA GLY A 14 3.13 -2.66 12.12
C GLY A 14 3.36 -1.70 10.95
N LEU A 15 3.30 -2.19 9.70
CA LEU A 15 3.50 -1.40 8.49
C LEU A 15 2.22 -0.64 8.12
N VAL A 16 1.88 0.35 8.93
CA VAL A 16 0.59 1.07 8.89
C VAL A 16 0.26 1.67 7.52
N GLY A 17 1.26 2.19 6.80
CA GLY A 17 1.05 2.76 5.46
C GLY A 17 0.63 1.71 4.42
N ILE A 18 1.21 0.51 4.48
CA ILE A 18 0.85 -0.60 3.58
C ILE A 18 -0.56 -1.09 3.89
N VAL A 19 -0.88 -1.25 5.18
CA VAL A 19 -2.24 -1.59 5.62
C VAL A 19 -3.23 -0.56 5.09
N ALA A 20 -2.95 0.73 5.28
CA ALA A 20 -3.83 1.81 4.84
C ALA A 20 -4.04 1.81 3.33
N LEU A 21 -2.99 1.57 2.54
CA LEU A 21 -3.11 1.48 1.10
C LEU A 21 -3.95 0.27 0.68
N ILE A 22 -3.68 -0.92 1.20
CA ILE A 22 -4.43 -2.12 0.83
C ILE A 22 -5.89 -1.95 1.22
N GLU A 23 -6.17 -1.45 2.43
CA GLU A 23 -7.53 -1.16 2.86
C GLU A 23 -8.20 -0.11 1.96
N LEU A 24 -7.50 0.95 1.55
CA LEU A 24 -7.99 1.95 0.61
C LEU A 24 -8.35 1.32 -0.75
N LEU A 25 -7.45 0.54 -1.34
CA LEU A 25 -7.64 -0.01 -2.69
C LEU A 25 -8.69 -1.12 -2.74
N VAL A 26 -8.77 -1.95 -1.69
CA VAL A 26 -9.67 -3.11 -1.63
C VAL A 26 -11.04 -2.75 -1.07
N LEU A 27 -11.10 -1.94 0.00
CA LEU A 27 -12.36 -1.69 0.70
C LEU A 27 -13.06 -0.40 0.23
N ASP A 28 -12.31 0.70 0.09
CA ASP A 28 -12.89 2.01 -0.26
C ASP A 28 -13.02 2.17 -1.78
N LYS A 29 -11.93 1.91 -2.52
CA LYS A 29 -11.91 2.05 -3.99
C LYS A 29 -12.41 0.82 -4.74
N GLN A 30 -12.33 -0.36 -4.13
CA GLN A 30 -12.74 -1.65 -4.72
C GLN A 30 -12.11 -1.96 -6.10
N VAL A 31 -10.89 -1.44 -6.33
CA VAL A 31 -10.14 -1.60 -7.59
C VAL A 31 -9.16 -2.76 -7.56
N VAL A 32 -8.90 -3.30 -6.37
CA VAL A 32 -8.08 -4.49 -6.11
C VAL A 32 -8.88 -5.44 -5.22
N LYS A 33 -8.69 -6.75 -5.35
CA LYS A 33 -9.28 -7.77 -4.48
C LYS A 33 -8.21 -8.39 -3.58
N PHE A 34 -8.60 -8.86 -2.40
CA PHE A 34 -7.69 -9.61 -1.51
C PHE A 34 -7.06 -10.86 -2.17
N THR A 35 -7.76 -11.46 -3.13
CA THR A 35 -7.30 -12.64 -3.88
C THR A 35 -6.41 -12.30 -5.06
N ASP A 36 -6.28 -11.01 -5.43
CA ASP A 36 -5.40 -10.61 -6.50
C ASP A 36 -3.94 -10.84 -6.11
N ASP A 37 -3.08 -11.03 -7.11
CA ASP A 37 -1.64 -10.99 -6.90
C ASP A 37 -1.18 -9.55 -6.59
N VAL A 38 -0.20 -9.43 -5.71
CA VAL A 38 0.36 -8.14 -5.27
C VAL A 38 0.98 -7.37 -6.43
N ALA A 39 1.35 -8.01 -7.56
CA ALA A 39 1.74 -7.33 -8.79
C ALA A 39 0.71 -6.30 -9.29
N LYS A 40 -0.60 -6.49 -9.00
CA LYS A 40 -1.61 -5.46 -9.32
C LYS A 40 -1.41 -4.14 -8.57
N LEU A 41 -0.71 -4.17 -7.45
CA LEU A 41 -0.43 -2.95 -6.69
C LEU A 41 0.63 -2.08 -7.38
N GLU A 42 1.51 -2.66 -8.21
CA GLU A 42 2.56 -1.95 -8.96
C GLU A 42 2.01 -0.81 -9.81
N TYR A 43 0.82 -0.99 -10.39
CA TYR A 43 0.15 0.06 -11.16
C TYR A 43 -0.03 1.34 -10.34
N TYR A 44 -0.36 1.21 -9.06
CA TYR A 44 -0.58 2.34 -8.14
C TYR A 44 0.72 2.93 -7.58
N TYR A 45 1.86 2.30 -7.89
CA TYR A 45 3.20 2.66 -7.43
C TYR A 45 4.01 3.41 -8.47
N GLN A 46 3.57 3.41 -9.72
CA GLN A 46 4.24 4.16 -10.78
C GLN A 46 4.45 5.61 -10.36
N ASP A 47 5.65 6.15 -10.60
CA ASP A 47 6.05 7.49 -10.14
C ASP A 47 5.05 8.58 -10.50
N ARG A 48 4.41 8.47 -11.67
CA ARG A 48 3.37 9.40 -12.15
C ARG A 48 2.16 9.49 -11.21
N PHE A 49 1.90 8.47 -10.40
CA PHE A 49 0.78 8.42 -9.45
C PHE A 49 1.22 8.60 -8.00
N ARG A 50 2.53 8.65 -7.72
CA ARG A 50 3.07 8.66 -6.36
C ARG A 50 2.49 9.76 -5.48
N VAL A 51 2.48 11.00 -5.96
CA VAL A 51 1.98 12.16 -5.20
C VAL A 51 0.50 11.97 -4.86
N VAL A 52 -0.31 11.67 -5.86
CA VAL A 52 -1.76 11.47 -5.72
C VAL A 52 -2.07 10.29 -4.80
N MET A 53 -1.32 9.19 -4.90
CA MET A 53 -1.54 8.01 -4.07
C MET A 53 -1.18 8.28 -2.60
N LYS A 54 -0.09 9.02 -2.35
CA LYS A 54 0.28 9.45 -1.00
C LYS A 54 -0.82 10.31 -0.37
N GLU A 55 -1.40 11.24 -1.13
CA GLU A 55 -2.51 12.07 -0.66
C GLU A 55 -3.77 11.24 -0.32
N HIS A 56 -4.14 10.30 -1.19
CA HIS A 56 -5.27 9.41 -0.92
C HIS A 56 -5.05 8.54 0.32
N VAL A 57 -3.86 7.99 0.49
CA VAL A 57 -3.49 7.16 1.65
C VAL A 57 -3.48 8.03 2.92
N ALA A 58 -2.94 9.25 2.87
CA ALA A 58 -2.97 10.19 3.99
C ALA A 58 -4.41 10.56 4.40
N ALA A 59 -5.28 10.86 3.42
CA ALA A 59 -6.69 11.13 3.66
C ALA A 59 -7.41 9.92 4.28
N TYR A 60 -7.11 8.71 3.81
CA TYR A 60 -7.65 7.47 4.37
C TYR A 60 -7.21 7.25 5.82
N MET A 61 -5.92 7.45 6.12
CA MET A 61 -5.38 7.36 7.48
C MET A 61 -5.99 8.41 8.41
N GLY A 62 -6.21 9.64 7.92
CA GLY A 62 -6.90 10.69 8.65
C GLY A 62 -8.32 10.29 9.08
N LYS A 63 -9.10 9.67 8.17
CA LYS A 63 -10.43 9.12 8.50
C LYS A 63 -10.38 8.06 9.60
N LYS A 64 -9.31 7.25 9.66
CA LYS A 64 -9.12 6.20 10.67
C LYS A 64 -8.36 6.67 11.91
N ASN A 65 -8.05 7.96 12.04
CA ASN A 65 -7.25 8.53 13.12
C ASN A 65 -5.91 7.77 13.32
N ARG A 66 -5.25 7.39 12.22
CA ARG A 66 -3.95 6.71 12.19
C ARG A 66 -2.83 7.70 11.83
N ARG A 67 -1.61 7.42 12.29
CA ARG A 67 -0.40 8.18 11.92
C ARG A 67 -0.21 8.12 10.40
N VAL A 68 0.04 9.30 9.81
CA VAL A 68 0.40 9.43 8.39
C VAL A 68 1.84 8.98 8.16
N MET A 69 2.04 8.19 7.10
CA MET A 69 3.36 7.70 6.67
C MET A 69 4.22 8.84 6.10
N THR A 70 5.51 8.85 6.42
CA THR A 70 6.47 9.85 5.90
C THR A 70 6.89 9.51 4.46
N ASP A 71 7.55 10.47 3.78
CA ASP A 71 8.12 10.22 2.44
C ASP A 71 9.22 9.16 2.45
N GLU A 72 10.04 9.13 3.51
CA GLU A 72 11.08 8.10 3.68
C GLU A 72 10.48 6.71 3.86
N GLU A 73 9.44 6.59 4.68
CA GLU A 73 8.71 5.34 4.89
C GLU A 73 8.04 4.87 3.58
N TRP A 74 7.50 5.80 2.78
CA TRP A 74 6.96 5.51 1.45
C TRP A 74 8.06 5.00 0.50
N ASN A 75 9.19 5.72 0.39
CA ASN A 75 10.30 5.37 -0.50
C ASN A 75 10.91 4.00 -0.16
N SER A 76 11.22 3.78 1.11
CA SER A 76 11.84 2.53 1.54
C SER A 76 10.91 1.34 1.33
N TRP A 77 9.59 1.57 1.37
CA TRP A 77 8.64 0.53 1.00
C TRP A 77 8.58 0.28 -0.51
N MET A 78 8.57 1.33 -1.34
CA MET A 78 8.61 1.22 -2.81
C MET A 78 9.78 0.33 -3.27
N GLU A 79 10.97 0.57 -2.72
CA GLU A 79 12.17 -0.23 -3.01
C GLU A 79 11.99 -1.72 -2.63
N ARG A 80 11.40 -2.00 -1.46
CA ARG A 80 11.13 -3.39 -1.01
C ARG A 80 10.02 -4.10 -1.79
N VAL A 81 9.16 -3.36 -2.47
CA VAL A 81 8.17 -3.94 -3.37
C VAL A 81 8.88 -4.34 -4.65
N ASP A 82 9.68 -3.46 -5.26
CA ASP A 82 10.41 -3.70 -6.51
C ASP A 82 11.41 -4.89 -6.39
N ASP A 83 12.19 -4.95 -5.30
CA ASP A 83 13.19 -6.00 -5.08
C ASP A 83 12.59 -7.41 -4.95
N ARG A 84 11.32 -7.53 -4.54
CA ARG A 84 10.65 -8.83 -4.35
C ARG A 84 10.01 -9.41 -5.62
N TYR A 85 10.10 -8.71 -6.75
CA TYR A 85 9.62 -9.17 -8.06
C TYR A 85 10.74 -9.43 -9.08
N LEU A 86 12.00 -9.33 -8.67
CA LEU A 86 13.17 -9.58 -9.52
C LEU A 86 13.87 -10.94 -9.30
N GLU A 87 13.33 -11.81 -8.44
CA GLU A 87 13.79 -13.20 -8.27
C GLU A 87 12.74 -14.24 -8.70
#